data_AF-A0A6F8TET6-F1
#
_entry.id   AF-A0A6F8TET6-F1
#
_cell.length_a   1.000
_cell.length_b   1.000
_cell.length_c   1.000
_cell.angle_alpha   90.00
_cell.angle_beta   90.00
_cell.angle_gamma   90.00
#
_symmetry.space_group_name_H-M   'P 1'
#
loop_
_entity.id
_entity.type
_entity.pdbx_description
1 polymer ?
#
loop_
_entity_poly.entity_id
_entity_poly.type
_entity_poly.pdbx_seq_one_letter_code
_entity_poly.pdbx_strand_id
1 'polypeptide(L)'
;MNVRLCYASQRNEKNEDLLQDLRDILTEARDFNDLNGICGVLYYADNAFFQCLEGEQEVVERLFEKIQKIKGIIILNGYAHTPLMNTLFSVGQ
;
A
#
# COMPACT_ATOMS: atom_id res chain seq x y z
N MET A 1 4.73 -0.49 -17.74
CA MET A 1 5.91 -1.13 -17.13
C MET A 1 5.52 -1.48 -15.70
N ASN A 2 5.86 -2.66 -15.18
CA ASN A 2 5.44 -3.04 -13.83
C ASN A 2 6.45 -2.57 -12.81
N VAL A 3 5.95 -2.00 -11.73
CA VAL A 3 6.73 -1.32 -10.71
C VAL A 3 6.28 -1.80 -9.34
N ARG A 4 7.20 -1.73 -8.39
CA ARG A 4 6.91 -1.93 -6.99
C ARG A 4 7.11 -0.60 -6.25
N LEU A 5 6.08 -0.19 -5.52
CA LEU A 5 6.11 0.96 -4.63
C LEU A 5 5.94 0.46 -3.21
N CYS A 6 6.99 0.58 -2.41
CA CYS A 6 6.93 0.34 -0.98
C CYS A 6 7.05 1.65 -0.23
N TYR A 7 6.20 1.83 0.77
CA TYR A 7 6.25 2.96 1.68
C TYR A 7 6.00 2.52 3.10
N ALA A 8 6.69 3.19 4.03
CA ALA A 8 6.36 3.13 5.44
C ALA A 8 5.59 4.40 5.80
N SER A 9 4.59 4.29 6.66
CA SER A 9 3.90 5.44 7.19
C SER A 9 3.57 5.31 8.66
N GLN A 10 3.70 6.40 9.41
CA GLN A 10 3.16 6.46 10.77
C GLN A 10 1.76 7.05 10.74
N ARG A 11 0.87 6.44 11.52
CA ARG A 11 -0.43 7.02 11.81
C ARG A 11 -0.22 8.06 12.89
N ASN A 12 -0.61 9.30 12.59
CA ASN A 12 -0.82 10.28 13.63
C ASN A 12 -2.16 9.94 14.30
N GLU A 13 -2.14 9.65 15.59
CA GLU A 13 -3.26 9.79 16.55
C GLU A 13 -4.04 8.61 17.14
N LYS A 14 -4.53 8.94 18.35
CA LYS A 14 -5.24 8.21 19.40
C LYS A 14 -6.67 7.77 19.03
N ASN A 15 -6.87 7.08 17.92
CA ASN A 15 -8.18 6.47 17.61
C ASN A 15 -8.24 5.03 18.12
N GLU A 16 -9.29 4.73 18.90
CA GLU A 16 -9.53 3.44 19.54
C GLU A 16 -9.96 2.34 18.53
N ASP A 17 -10.42 2.72 17.32
CA ASP A 17 -10.97 1.82 16.29
C ASP A 17 -10.05 1.58 15.08
N LEU A 18 -8.75 1.46 15.34
CA LEU A 18 -7.72 1.15 14.33
C LEU A 18 -8.02 -0.06 13.44
N LEU A 19 -8.54 -1.14 14.02
CA LEU A 19 -8.85 -2.37 13.28
C LEU A 19 -9.99 -2.19 12.29
N GLN A 20 -10.95 -1.32 12.62
CA GLN A 20 -12.10 -1.04 11.78
C GLN A 20 -11.69 -0.18 10.59
N ASP A 21 -11.00 0.94 10.83
CA ASP A 21 -10.40 1.77 9.77
C ASP A 21 -9.54 0.94 8.81
N LEU A 22 -8.73 0.03 9.35
CA LEU A 22 -7.88 -0.83 8.53
C LEU A 22 -8.66 -1.80 7.67
N ARG A 23 -9.73 -2.39 8.20
CA ARG A 23 -10.59 -3.29 7.44
C ARG A 23 -11.28 -2.57 6.30
N ASP A 24 -11.79 -1.36 6.54
CA ASP A 24 -12.41 -0.53 5.51
C ASP A 24 -11.40 -0.17 4.41
N ILE A 25 -10.22 0.33 4.79
CA ILE A 25 -9.14 0.64 3.83
C ILE A 25 -8.72 -0.60 3.04
N LEU A 26 -8.55 -1.75 3.69
CA LEU A 26 -8.16 -3.00 3.03
C LEU A 26 -9.24 -3.52 2.09
N THR A 27 -10.52 -3.35 2.44
CA THR A 27 -11.65 -3.78 1.61
C THR A 27 -11.69 -2.95 0.34
N GLU A 28 -11.67 -1.62 0.48
CA GLU A 28 -11.65 -0.69 -0.66
C GLU A 28 -10.41 -0.89 -1.54
N ALA A 29 -9.25 -1.05 -0.90
CA ALA A 29 -8.00 -1.32 -1.61
C ALA A 29 -8.06 -2.65 -2.35
N ARG A 30 -8.65 -3.71 -1.77
CA ARG A 30 -8.73 -5.02 -2.42
C ARG A 30 -9.61 -4.97 -3.67
N ASP A 31 -10.78 -4.36 -3.60
CA ASP A 31 -11.67 -4.19 -4.76
C ASP A 31 -10.98 -3.38 -5.87
N PHE A 32 -10.33 -2.26 -5.51
CA PHE A 32 -9.59 -1.46 -6.47
C PHE A 32 -8.39 -2.22 -7.07
N ASN A 33 -7.66 -2.96 -6.23
CA ASN A 33 -6.48 -3.71 -6.63
C ASN A 33 -6.81 -4.85 -7.59
N ASP A 34 -7.88 -5.61 -7.31
CA ASP A 34 -8.33 -6.71 -8.18
C ASP A 34 -8.77 -6.19 -9.55
N LEU A 35 -9.55 -5.10 -9.58
CA LEU A 35 -10.01 -4.47 -10.82
C LEU A 35 -8.87 -3.88 -11.68
N ASN A 36 -7.78 -3.44 -11.06
CA ASN A 36 -6.66 -2.78 -11.75
C ASN A 36 -5.40 -3.66 -11.88
N GLY A 37 -5.47 -4.94 -11.47
CA GLY A 37 -4.33 -5.86 -11.54
C GLY A 37 -3.15 -5.47 -10.64
N ILE A 38 -3.44 -4.84 -9.50
CA ILE A 38 -2.45 -4.46 -8.49
C ILE A 38 -2.37 -5.57 -7.45
N CYS A 39 -1.18 -6.00 -7.07
CA CYS A 39 -0.93 -6.91 -5.96
C CYS A 39 -0.16 -6.18 -4.85
N GLY A 40 -0.22 -6.66 -3.62
CA GLY A 40 0.52 -6.00 -2.55
C GLY A 40 0.37 -6.63 -1.18
N VAL A 41 1.15 -6.09 -0.24
CA VAL A 41 1.11 -6.45 1.18
C VAL A 41 0.99 -5.18 2.01
N LEU A 42 0.11 -5.21 3.01
CA LEU A 42 0.06 -4.21 4.07
C LEU A 42 0.45 -4.89 5.37
N TYR A 43 1.41 -4.29 6.06
CA TYR A 43 1.92 -4.70 7.36
C TYR A 43 1.70 -3.58 8.36
N TYR A 44 1.29 -3.93 9.58
CA TYR A 44 1.13 -2.99 10.67
C TYR A 44 1.79 -3.54 11.92
N ALA A 45 2.73 -2.78 12.48
CA ALA A 45 3.37 -3.07 13.76
C ALA A 45 3.87 -1.78 14.41
N ASP A 46 3.84 -1.73 15.74
CA ASP A 46 4.42 -0.62 16.53
C ASP A 46 3.94 0.78 16.08
N ASN A 47 2.63 0.94 15.83
CA ASN A 47 2.04 2.19 15.31
C ASN A 47 2.58 2.66 13.94
N ALA A 48 3.33 1.81 13.25
CA ALA A 48 3.80 2.02 11.90
C ALA A 48 3.10 1.07 10.93
N PHE A 49 2.79 1.60 9.76
CA PHE A 49 2.31 0.87 8.61
C PHE A 49 3.45 0.72 7.61
N PHE A 50 3.51 -0.42 6.95
CA PHE A 50 4.39 -0.66 5.83
C PHE A 50 3.58 -1.32 4.72
N GLN A 51 3.51 -0.68 3.56
CA GLN A 51 2.74 -1.17 2.43
C GLN A 51 3.62 -1.27 1.20
N CYS A 52 3.51 -2.39 0.49
CA CYS A 52 4.09 -2.58 -0.82
C CYS A 52 2.97 -2.85 -1.83
N LEU A 53 3.00 -2.12 -2.94
CA LEU A 53 2.10 -2.21 -4.08
C LEU A 53 2.92 -2.58 -5.31
N GLU A 54 2.50 -3.60 -6.03
CA GLU A 54 3.09 -4.07 -7.28
C GLU A 54 2.05 -4.02 -8.38
N GLY A 55 2.35 -3.35 -9.49
CA GLY A 55 1.38 -3.18 -10.57
C GLY A 55 1.91 -2.31 -11.69
N GLU A 56 1.01 -1.89 -12.58
CA GLU A 56 1.32 -0.96 -13.65
C GLU A 56 1.71 0.41 -13.08
N GLN A 57 2.78 1.02 -13.61
CA GLN A 57 3.36 2.24 -13.08
C GLN A 57 2.33 3.36 -12.89
N GLU A 58 1.56 3.69 -13.93
CA GLU A 58 0.62 4.81 -13.86
C GLU A 58 -0.47 4.55 -12.81
N VAL A 59 -0.94 3.31 -12.71
CA VAL A 59 -1.92 2.90 -11.72
C VAL A 59 -1.36 2.99 -10.29
N VAL A 60 -0.16 2.46 -10.05
CA VAL A 60 0.49 2.46 -8.73
C VAL A 60 0.80 3.89 -8.28
N GLU A 61 1.31 4.73 -9.18
CA GLU A 61 1.56 6.14 -8.89
C GLU A 61 0.27 6.89 -8.53
N ARG A 62 -0.81 6.72 -9.31
CA ARG A 62 -2.12 7.33 -9.00
C ARG A 62 -2.69 6.86 -7.67
N LEU A 63 -2.56 5.57 -7.35
CA LEU A 63 -3.01 5.02 -6.07
C LEU A 63 -2.20 5.62 -4.92
N PHE A 64 -0.89 5.75 -5.09
CA PHE A 64 -0.03 6.36 -4.09
C PHE A 64 -0.36 7.84 -3.84
N GLU A 65 -0.64 8.61 -4.89
CA GLU A 65 -1.10 10.00 -4.76
C GLU A 65 -2.42 10.11 -3.98
N LYS A 66 -3.34 9.15 -4.14
CA LYS A 66 -4.57 9.10 -3.33
C LYS A 66 -4.26 8.83 -1.86
N ILE A 67 -3.36 7.89 -1.58
CA ILE A 67 -2.95 7.52 -0.21
C ILE A 67 -2.26 8.70 0.49
N GLN A 68 -1.40 9.44 -0.20
CA GLN A 68 -0.75 10.64 0.35
C GLN A 68 -1.74 11.73 0.79
N LYS A 69 -2.93 11.78 0.19
CA LYS A 69 -3.98 12.73 0.54
C LYS A 69 -4.81 12.31 1.76
N ILE A 70 -4.63 11.08 2.26
CA ILE A 70 -5.31 10.62 3.47
C ILE A 70 -4.75 11.40 4.67
N LYS A 71 -5.60 12.22 5.29
CA LYS A 71 -5.26 12.99 6.49
C LYS A 71 -4.83 12.03 7.60
N GLY A 72 -3.64 12.28 8.17
CA GLY A 72 -3.12 11.54 9.33
C GLY A 72 -2.09 10.46 9.00
N ILE A 73 -1.79 10.21 7.71
CA ILE A 73 -0.70 9.31 7.30
C ILE A 73 0.56 10.14 7.03
N ILE A 74 1.62 9.90 7.81
CA ILE A 74 2.95 10.49 7.57
C ILE A 74 3.78 9.45 6.83
N ILE A 75 4.06 9.65 5.54
CA ILE A 75 4.95 8.76 4.76
C ILE A 75 6.41 9.00 5.21
N LEU A 76 7.05 7.97 5.76
CA LEU A 76 8.39 8.06 6.37
C LEU A 76 9.52 7.63 5.43
N ASN A 77 9.24 6.83 4.41
CA ASN A 77 10.20 6.45 3.39
C ASN A 77 9.46 6.22 2.08
N GLY A 78 9.88 6.91 1.02
CA GLY A 78 9.27 6.81 -0.30
C GLY A 78 10.30 6.45 -1.37
N TYR A 79 9.90 5.54 -2.25
CA TYR A 79 10.40 5.31 -3.61
C TYR A 79 11.69 4.49 -3.76
N ALA A 80 11.54 3.17 -3.78
CA ALA A 80 12.49 2.27 -4.44
C ALA A 80 11.87 1.75 -5.74
N HIS A 81 12.15 2.42 -6.86
CA HIS A 81 11.70 1.97 -8.17
C HIS A 81 12.54 0.74 -8.57
N THR A 82 12.04 -0.46 -8.27
CA THR A 82 12.71 -1.70 -8.65
C THR A 82 12.00 -2.31 -9.84
N PRO A 83 12.66 -2.45 -11.02
CA PRO A 83 12.08 -3.21 -12.11
C PRO A 83 11.87 -4.66 -11.64
N LEU A 84 10.62 -5.12 -11.67
CA LEU A 84 10.26 -6.47 -11.27
C LEU A 84 10.76 -7.45 -12.34
N MET A 85 11.93 -8.08 -12.11
CA MET A 85 12.37 -9.22 -12.94
C MET A 85 11.60 -10.51 -12.59
N ASN A 86 11.13 -10.66 -11.34
CA ASN A 86 10.25 -11.73 -10.87
C ASN A 86 9.28 -11.16 -9.79
N THR A 87 8.00 -11.53 -9.83
CA THR A 87 7.02 -11.23 -8.77
C THR A 87 7.41 -11.98 -7.50
N LEU A 88 7.85 -11.26 -6.47
CA LEU A 88 8.23 -11.85 -5.17
C LEU A 88 7.01 -12.32 -4.36
N PHE A 89 5.81 -11.85 -4.71
CA PHE A 89 4.54 -12.26 -4.13
C PHE A 89 3.75 -13.20 -5.06
N SER A 90 4.42 -14.08 -5.81
CA SER A 90 3.70 -15.24 -6.38
C SER A 90 3.19 -16.09 -5.22
N VAL A 91 1.87 -16.25 -5.15
CA VAL A 91 1.20 -17.23 -4.30
C VAL A 91 1.87 -18.57 -4.59
N GLY A 92 2.61 -19.09 -3.61
CA GLY A 92 3.19 -20.42 -3.69
C GLY A 92 2.08 -21.43 -4.00
N GLN A 93 2.32 -22.27 -5.01
CA GLN A 93 1.56 -23.51 -5.20
C GLN A 93 1.78 -24.45 -4.03
#